data_AF-A0A101XCH1-F1
#
_entry.id   AF-A0A101XCH1-F1
#
_cell.length_a   1.000
_cell.length_b   1.000
_cell.length_c   1.000
_cell.angle_alpha   90.00
_cell.angle_beta   90.00
_cell.angle_gamma   90.00
#
_symmetry.space_group_name_H-M   'P 1'
#
loop_
_entity.id
_entity.type
_entity.pdbx_description
1 polymer ?
#
loop_
_entity_poly.entity_id
_entity_poly.type
_entity_poly.pdbx_seq_one_letter_code
_entity_poly.pdbx_strand_id
1 'polypeptide(L)'
;MLFISGYTLISCYSYTREDDGLISLAGPATNMAVALLSLALLSLPVELGLLTAQFLIYLMRLNSFVAFFNLLPLGPLDGAKIFRWNLAVWAVMFLAAIYLSFIL
;
A
#
# COMPACT_ATOMS: atom_id res chain seq x y z
N MET A 1 -15.38 10.37 -14.91
CA MET A 1 -14.25 10.58 -14.00
C MET A 1 -13.25 9.46 -14.24
N LEU A 2 -12.31 9.69 -15.16
CA LEU A 2 -11.13 8.83 -15.27
C LEU A 2 -10.24 9.24 -14.09
N PHE A 3 -9.98 8.33 -13.16
CA PHE A 3 -9.01 8.52 -12.09
C PHE A 3 -7.62 8.68 -12.71
N ILE A 4 -7.27 9.88 -13.17
CA ILE A 4 -5.89 10.22 -13.48
C ILE A 4 -5.25 10.53 -12.13
N SER A 5 -4.83 9.49 -11.42
CA SER A 5 -3.90 9.63 -10.30
C SER A 5 -2.65 10.35 -10.84
N GLY A 6 -2.12 11.31 -10.09
CA GLY A 6 -0.94 12.06 -10.49
C GLY A 6 0.19 11.14 -10.97
N TYR A 7 0.89 11.54 -12.03
CA TYR A 7 2.04 10.79 -12.53
C TYR A 7 3.33 11.50 -12.10
N THR A 8 4.29 10.75 -11.56
CA THR A 8 5.63 11.25 -11.28
C THR A 8 6.58 10.67 -12.30
N LEU A 9 7.18 11.52 -13.14
CA LEU A 9 8.24 11.09 -14.05
C LEU A 9 9.56 11.06 -13.31
N ILE A 10 10.24 9.92 -13.35
CA ILE A 10 11.60 9.76 -12.87
C ILE A 10 12.48 9.62 -14.12
N SER A 11 13.31 10.63 -14.37
CA SER A 11 14.31 10.59 -15.45
C SER A 11 15.66 10.23 -14.84
N CYS A 12 16.13 9.01 -15.10
CA CYS A 12 17.46 8.54 -14.71
C CYS A 12 18.23 8.05 -15.94
N TYR A 13 19.54 8.28 -15.96
CA TYR A 13 20.43 7.87 -17.04
C TYR A 13 20.63 6.35 -17.12
N SER A 14 20.46 5.65 -16.00
CA SER A 14 20.40 4.19 -15.91
C SER A 14 19.18 3.81 -15.08
N TYR A 15 18.31 2.98 -15.64
CA TYR A 15 17.07 2.52 -15.00
C TYR A 15 17.07 1.00 -14.99
N THR A 16 17.24 0.40 -13.82
CA THR A 16 17.29 -1.06 -13.69
C THR A 16 15.91 -1.62 -13.33
N ARG A 17 15.73 -2.94 -13.52
CA ARG A 17 14.52 -3.64 -13.07
C ARG A 17 14.37 -3.62 -11.55
N GLU A 18 15.48 -3.47 -10.82
CA GLU A 18 15.49 -3.34 -9.38
C GLU A 18 14.97 -1.98 -8.93
N ASP A 19 15.39 -0.90 -9.60
CA ASP A 19 14.87 0.44 -9.32
C ASP A 19 13.34 0.50 -9.54
N ASP A 20 12.84 -0.05 -10.65
CA ASP A 20 11.40 -0.11 -10.94
C ASP A 20 10.63 -0.92 -9.88
N GLY A 21 11.21 -2.03 -9.42
CA GLY A 21 10.65 -2.86 -8.36
C GLY A 21 10.60 -2.15 -7.01
N LEU A 22 11.69 -1.48 -6.62
CA LEU A 22 11.80 -0.73 -5.36
C LEU A 22 10.89 0.50 -5.35
N ILE A 23 10.82 1.25 -6.45
CA ILE A 23 9.93 2.40 -6.60
C ILE A 23 8.47 1.94 -6.48
N SER A 24 8.09 0.87 -7.18
CA SER A 24 6.74 0.31 -7.07
C SER A 24 6.45 -0.31 -5.72
N LEU A 25 7.45 -0.80 -4.98
CA LEU A 25 7.27 -1.29 -3.61
C LEU A 25 6.90 -0.16 -2.63
N ALA A 26 7.45 1.04 -2.84
CA ALA A 26 7.24 2.18 -1.93
C ALA A 26 5.76 2.58 -1.82
N GLY A 27 4.98 2.45 -2.90
CA GLY A 27 3.54 2.73 -2.92
C GLY A 27 2.74 1.82 -1.95
N PRO A 28 2.69 0.50 -2.18
CA PRO A 28 2.03 -0.43 -1.25
C PRO A 28 2.59 -0.39 0.17
N ALA A 29 3.91 -0.20 0.34
CA ALA A 29 4.53 -0.13 1.66
C ALA A 29 4.04 1.08 2.48
N THR A 30 3.95 2.27 1.86
CA THR A 30 3.44 3.47 2.52
C THR A 30 1.97 3.34 2.90
N ASN A 31 1.15 2.76 2.03
CA ASN A 31 -0.26 2.48 2.34
C ASN A 31 -0.41 1.51 3.52
N MET A 32 0.38 0.43 3.58
CA MET A 32 0.39 -0.47 4.74
C MET A 32 0.85 0.24 6.02
N ALA A 33 1.87 1.11 5.94
CA ALA A 33 2.33 1.88 7.08
C ALA A 33 1.23 2.82 7.62
N VAL A 34 0.50 3.52 6.76
CA VAL A 34 -0.62 4.38 7.18
C VAL A 34 -1.74 3.54 7.83
N ALA A 35 -2.04 2.36 7.30
CA ALA A 35 -3.02 1.46 7.90
C ALA A 35 -2.60 1.01 9.31
N LEU A 36 -1.34 0.58 9.47
CA LEU A 36 -0.79 0.16 10.76
C LEU A 36 -0.72 1.31 11.77
N LEU A 37 -0.35 2.52 11.33
CA LEU A 37 -0.35 3.70 12.20
C LEU A 37 -1.76 4.05 12.67
N SER A 38 -2.75 3.95 11.78
CA SER A 38 -4.15 4.19 12.13
C SER A 38 -4.65 3.18 13.17
N LEU A 39 -4.27 1.90 13.01
CA LEU A 39 -4.56 0.85 13.99
C LEU A 39 -3.86 1.08 15.33
N ALA A 40 -2.58 1.47 15.30
CA ALA A 40 -1.82 1.77 16.51
C ALA A 40 -2.46 2.91 17.31
N LEU A 41 -2.90 3.98 16.63
CA LEU A 41 -3.60 5.10 17.24
C LEU A 41 -4.96 4.69 17.84
N LEU A 42 -5.70 3.80 17.17
CA LEU A 42 -6.96 3.24 17.70
C LEU A 42 -6.75 2.36 18.94
N SER A 43 -5.56 1.76 19.09
CA SER A 43 -5.25 0.82 20.18
C SER A 43 -4.68 1.52 21.43
N LEU A 44 -4.43 2.83 21.38
CA LEU A 44 -3.95 3.58 22.52
C LEU A 44 -5.05 3.70 23.59
N PRO A 45 -4.71 3.63 24.89
CA PRO A 45 -5.66 3.77 25.99
C PRO A 45 -6.03 5.26 26.21
N VAL A 46 -6.50 5.91 25.16
CA VAL A 46 -6.90 7.32 25.15
C VAL A 46 -8.36 7.39 24.70
N GLU A 47 -9.15 8.25 25.33
CA GLU A 47 -10.52 8.50 24.89
C GLU A 47 -10.50 9.21 23.53
N LEU A 48 -10.78 8.45 22.48
CA LEU A 48 -11.03 8.99 21.14
C LEU A 48 -12.50 9.39 21.03
N GLY A 49 -12.76 10.62 20.58
CA GLY A 49 -14.12 11.01 20.19
C GLY A 49 -14.64 10.12 19.06
N LEU A 50 -15.96 9.90 19.02
CA LEU A 50 -16.61 9.01 18.04
C LEU A 50 -16.21 9.31 16.59
N LEU A 51 -16.14 10.60 16.24
CA LEU A 51 -15.77 11.03 14.88
C LEU A 51 -14.31 10.69 14.54
N THR A 52 -13.39 10.86 15.50
CA THR A 52 -11.97 10.54 15.34
C THR A 52 -11.76 9.04 15.19
N ALA A 53 -12.42 8.23 16.03
CA ALA A 53 -12.35 6.77 15.92
C ALA A 53 -12.88 6.28 14.58
N GLN A 54 -14.03 6.81 14.13
CA GLN A 54 -14.61 6.46 12.83
C GLN A 54 -13.68 6.85 11.67
N PHE A 55 -13.06 8.03 11.74
CA PHE A 55 -12.10 8.49 10.74
C PHE A 55 -10.88 7.55 10.65
N LEU A 56 -10.29 7.17 11.78
CA LEU A 56 -9.13 6.26 11.82
C LEU A 56 -9.49 4.87 11.27
N ILE A 57 -10.68 4.35 11.56
CA ILE A 57 -11.16 3.08 11.00
C ILE A 57 -11.28 3.18 9.48
N TYR A 58 -11.86 4.26 8.96
CA TYR A 58 -11.94 4.46 7.51
C TYR A 58 -10.55 4.62 6.88
N LEU A 59 -9.65 5.38 7.52
CA LEU A 59 -8.29 5.58 7.04
C LEU A 59 -7.53 4.26 6.97
N MET A 60 -7.65 3.41 8.00
CA MET A 60 -7.06 2.08 8.04
C MET A 60 -7.59 1.18 6.92
N ARG A 61 -8.91 1.09 6.76
CA ARG A 61 -9.57 0.23 5.75
C ARG A 61 -9.26 0.68 4.32
N LEU A 62 -9.27 1.99 4.08
CA LEU A 62 -8.98 2.52 2.76
C LEU A 62 -7.52 2.25 2.37
N ASN A 63 -6.56 2.58 3.25
CA ASN A 63 -5.15 2.42 2.93
C ASN A 63 -4.74 0.94 2.79
N SER A 64 -5.24 0.06 3.66
CA SER A 64 -4.98 -1.39 3.50
C SER A 64 -5.52 -1.90 2.16
N PHE A 65 -6.75 -1.52 1.79
CA PHE A 65 -7.37 -1.93 0.53
C PHE A 65 -6.64 -1.37 -0.71
N VAL A 66 -6.16 -0.13 -0.66
CA VAL A 66 -5.33 0.43 -1.75
C VAL A 66 -3.99 -0.30 -1.84
N ALA A 67 -3.36 -0.67 -0.72
CA ALA A 67 -2.15 -1.48 -0.73
C ALA A 67 -2.39 -2.85 -1.38
N PHE A 68 -3.47 -3.53 -1.01
CA PHE A 68 -3.88 -4.80 -1.60
C PHE A 68 -4.09 -4.67 -3.12
N PHE A 69 -4.85 -3.65 -3.55
CA PHE A 69 -5.09 -3.41 -4.96
C PHE A 69 -3.81 -3.16 -5.74
N ASN A 70 -2.91 -2.31 -5.23
CA ASN A 70 -1.66 -2.01 -5.91
C ASN A 70 -0.75 -3.24 -6.02
N LEU A 71 -0.89 -4.25 -5.14
CA LEU A 71 -0.10 -5.48 -5.20
C LEU A 71 -0.66 -6.55 -6.14
N LEU A 72 -1.85 -6.36 -6.74
CA LEU A 72 -2.34 -7.29 -7.75
C LEU A 72 -1.37 -7.35 -8.95
N PRO A 73 -1.05 -8.55 -9.47
CA PRO A 73 -0.10 -8.73 -10.56
C PRO A 73 -0.75 -8.42 -11.92
N LEU A 74 -1.37 -7.24 -12.04
CA LEU A 74 -2.03 -6.76 -13.26
C LEU A 74 -1.22 -5.61 -13.87
N GLY A 75 -1.11 -5.60 -15.20
CA GLY A 75 -0.15 -4.80 -15.97
C GLY A 75 0.16 -3.37 -15.48
N PRO A 76 -0.82 -2.48 -15.24
CA PRO A 76 -0.54 -1.09 -14.84
C PRO A 76 -0.24 -0.90 -13.35
N LEU A 77 -0.42 -1.94 -12.52
CA LEU A 77 -0.29 -1.86 -11.06
C LEU A 77 1.14 -2.16 -10.62
N ASP A 78 1.51 -1.63 -9.45
CA ASP A 78 2.84 -1.81 -8.85
C ASP A 78 3.20 -3.29 -8.64
N GLY A 79 2.21 -4.12 -8.33
CA GLY A 79 2.33 -5.54 -8.09
C GLY A 79 2.90 -6.29 -9.28
N ALA A 80 2.57 -5.90 -10.51
CA ALA A 80 3.14 -6.52 -11.70
C ALA A 80 4.64 -6.25 -11.85
N LYS A 81 5.11 -5.07 -11.45
CA LYS A 81 6.53 -4.70 -11.47
C LYS A 81 7.30 -5.41 -10.36
N ILE A 82 6.77 -5.42 -9.14
CA ILE A 82 7.38 -6.13 -8.00
C ILE A 82 7.44 -7.63 -8.28
N PHE A 83 6.38 -8.22 -8.84
CA PHE A 83 6.34 -9.64 -9.23
C PHE A 83 7.45 -9.99 -10.24
N ARG A 84 7.68 -9.13 -11.24
CA ARG A 84 8.72 -9.32 -12.26
C ARG A 84 10.13 -9.10 -11.73
N TRP A 85 10.29 -8.29 -10.68
CA TRP A 85 11.57 -8.04 -10.02
C TRP A 85 11.92 -9.15 -9.03
N ASN A 86 11.04 -9.43 -8.08
CA ASN A 86 11.25 -10.43 -7.04
C ASN A 86 9.92 -11.05 -6.57
N LEU A 87 9.68 -12.30 -6.99
CA LEU A 87 8.47 -13.06 -6.65
C LEU A 87 8.30 -13.26 -5.14
N ALA A 88 9.39 -13.47 -4.40
CA ALA A 88 9.33 -13.71 -2.96
C ALA A 88 8.91 -12.44 -2.22
N VAL A 89 9.48 -11.29 -2.57
CA VAL A 89 9.10 -9.98 -2.02
C VAL A 89 7.62 -9.68 -2.32
N TRP A 90 7.19 -9.91 -3.56
CA TRP A 90 5.80 -9.75 -3.94
C TRP A 90 4.86 -10.64 -3.12
N ALA A 91 5.18 -11.92 -2.96
CA ALA A 91 4.33 -12.87 -2.23
C ALA A 91 4.19 -12.48 -0.75
N VAL A 92 5.27 -12.10 -0.09
CA VAL A 92 5.25 -11.64 1.31
C VAL A 92 4.38 -10.40 1.45
N MET A 93 4.57 -9.40 0.58
CA MET A 93 3.81 -8.15 0.61
C MET A 93 2.32 -8.39 0.32
N PHE A 94 2.01 -9.27 -0.63
CA PHE A 94 0.63 -9.59 -1.01
C PHE A 94 -0.11 -10.29 0.12
N LEU A 95 0.53 -11.26 0.79
CA LEU A 95 -0.04 -11.92 1.98
C LEU A 95 -0.24 -10.93 3.14
N ALA A 96 0.72 -10.05 3.38
CA ALA A 96 0.60 -9.01 4.40
C ALA A 96 -0.57 -8.06 4.10
N ALA A 97 -0.74 -7.65 2.84
CA ALA A 97 -1.85 -6.80 2.43
C ALA A 97 -3.21 -7.51 2.55
N ILE A 98 -3.31 -8.79 2.19
CA ILE A 98 -4.53 -9.59 2.40
C ILE A 98 -4.90 -9.63 3.89
N TYR A 99 -3.91 -9.90 4.75
CA TYR A 99 -4.12 -9.93 6.19
C TYR A 99 -4.63 -8.57 6.71
N LEU A 100 -3.97 -7.48 6.31
CA LEU A 100 -4.37 -6.12 6.71
C LEU A 100 -5.74 -5.69 6.18
N SER A 101 -6.18 -6.17 5.01
CA SER A 101 -7.42 -5.72 4.37
C SER A 101 -8.65 -6.54 4.74
N PHE A 102 -8.50 -7.85 4.94
CA PHE A 102 -9.64 -8.76 5.08
C PHE A 102 -9.77 -9.38 6.47
N ILE A 103 -8.67 -9.44 7.23
CA ILE A 103 -8.65 -10.07 8.57
C ILE A 103 -8.71 -9.00 9.67
N LEU A 104 -8.07 -7.85 9.46
CA LEU A 104 -8.10 -6.66 10.33
C LEU A 104 -9.23 -5.69 9.94
#